data_AF-A0A3M2DDP0-F1
#
_entry.id   AF-A0A3M2DDP0-F1
#
_cell.length_a   1.000
_cell.length_b   1.000
_cell.length_c   1.000
_cell.angle_alpha   90.00
_cell.angle_beta   90.00
_cell.angle_gamma   90.00
#
_symmetry.space_group_name_H-M   'P 1'
#
loop_
_entity.id
_entity.type
_entity.pdbx_description
1 polymer ?
#
loop_
_entity_poly.entity_id
_entity_poly.type
_entity_poly.pdbx_seq_one_letter_code
_entity_poly.pdbx_strand_id
1 'polypeptide(L)'
;MKRSEHFRGIVIKRLKQAITNWLNHEHPRSELPPVNFSQLLADIRPGDVVLVEGRTRISEVIRVITQSRWTHSALFIGAPATYYGTPLYEQLMRYWSGSPQAPLVLEGLLGQGTVLNPLEQYAGDNLRICRPKGITKDDTQRVIQYAVDALGTEYDFRQLLDLARFLLPWALVPRRWRSTLFEVHAGKHTKTVCSTLIASAFSAVRFPILPHIFKANDGSIRLKARNPKLYTPADFDYSPYFEVLKFPPLPMTQVGLYSELPWEDGVVLDPDNTTPRTDEREKSEDST
;
A
#
# COMPACT_ATOMS: atom_id res chain seq x y z
N MET A 1 20.06 35.19 23.28
CA MET A 1 19.90 33.72 23.12
C MET A 1 18.55 33.25 22.58
N LYS A 2 17.38 33.80 22.99
CA LYS A 2 16.05 33.34 22.52
C LYS A 2 15.76 33.47 21.01
N ARG A 3 16.36 34.44 20.31
CA ARG A 3 16.14 34.69 18.86
C ARG A 3 16.79 33.64 17.94
N SER A 4 17.89 33.03 18.39
CA SER A 4 18.62 31.98 17.69
C SER A 4 17.88 30.63 17.71
N GLU A 5 17.30 30.29 18.86
CA GLU A 5 16.45 29.09 19.05
C GLU A 5 15.21 29.13 18.15
N HIS A 6 14.55 30.29 18.09
CA HIS A 6 13.35 30.49 17.29
C HIS A 6 13.64 30.42 15.77
N PHE A 7 14.74 31.02 15.32
CA PHE A 7 15.17 30.96 13.93
C PHE A 7 15.60 29.54 13.51
N ARG A 8 16.31 28.81 14.38
CA ARG A 8 16.64 27.39 14.18
C ARG A 8 15.39 26.53 14.06
N GLY A 9 14.38 26.77 14.89
CA GLY A 9 13.09 26.06 14.82
C GLY A 9 12.36 26.27 13.49
N ILE A 10 12.34 27.50 12.98
CA ILE A 10 11.71 27.84 11.69
C ILE A 10 12.46 27.20 10.51
N VAL A 11 13.79 27.25 10.52
CA VAL A 11 14.62 26.64 9.47
C VAL A 11 14.46 25.12 9.46
N ILE A 12 14.44 24.47 10.63
CA ILE A 12 14.20 23.02 10.74
C ILE A 12 12.80 22.65 10.25
N LYS A 13 11.77 23.44 10.58
CA LYS A 13 10.40 23.19 10.12
C LYS A 13 10.29 23.30 8.59
N ARG A 14 10.88 24.34 7.99
CA ARG A 14 10.91 24.53 6.53
C ARG A 14 11.67 23.40 5.83
N LEU A 15 12.80 22.96 6.39
CA LEU A 15 13.58 21.85 5.85
C LEU A 15 12.79 20.53 5.91
N LYS A 16 12.13 20.24 7.04
CA LYS A 16 11.25 19.07 7.16
C LYS A 16 10.15 19.09 6.11
N GLN A 17 9.48 20.22 5.93
CA GLN A 17 8.41 20.35 4.96
C GLN A 17 8.88 20.21 3.51
N ALA A 18 10.06 20.75 3.19
CA ALA A 18 10.68 20.56 1.87
C ALA A 18 11.02 19.09 1.60
N ILE A 19 11.55 18.37 2.60
CA ILE A 19 11.83 16.93 2.49
C ILE A 19 10.54 16.14 2.31
N THR A 20 9.50 16.42 3.11
CA THR A 20 8.19 15.77 2.96
C THR A 20 7.61 15.97 1.55
N ASN A 21 7.64 17.21 1.04
CA ASN A 21 7.15 17.51 -0.30
C ASN A 21 7.96 16.79 -1.39
N TRP A 22 9.29 16.72 -1.22
CA TRP A 22 10.16 16.01 -2.14
C TRP A 22 9.92 14.49 -2.12
N LEU A 23 9.62 13.91 -0.95
CA LEU A 23 9.33 12.49 -0.79
C LEU A 23 7.95 12.08 -1.34
N ASN A 24 6.99 12.99 -1.24
CA ASN A 24 5.63 12.82 -1.78
C ASN A 24 5.55 13.13 -3.28
N HIS A 25 6.65 13.51 -3.93
CA HIS A 25 6.67 13.70 -5.38
C HIS A 25 6.45 12.37 -6.09
N GLU A 26 5.51 12.34 -7.02
CA GLU A 26 5.09 11.15 -7.76
C GLU A 26 5.70 11.09 -9.17
N HIS A 27 6.11 9.90 -9.59
CA HIS A 27 6.41 9.58 -10.98
C HIS A 27 5.14 9.59 -11.85
N PRO A 28 5.21 9.87 -13.17
CA PRO A 28 4.04 9.88 -14.05
C PRO A 28 3.33 8.52 -14.07
N ARG A 29 2.01 8.54 -14.34
CA ARG A 29 1.20 7.34 -14.53
C ARG A 29 1.51 6.69 -15.88
N SER A 30 1.35 5.36 -15.95
CA SER A 30 1.35 4.62 -17.22
C SER A 30 0.19 5.12 -18.11
N GLU A 31 0.41 5.15 -19.43
CA GLU A 31 -0.62 5.53 -20.40
C GLU A 31 -1.80 4.55 -20.40
N LEU A 32 -1.51 3.25 -20.19
CA LEU A 32 -2.52 2.23 -19.96
C LEU A 32 -2.56 1.87 -18.47
N PRO A 33 -3.70 2.04 -17.78
CA PRO A 33 -3.81 1.68 -16.38
C PRO A 33 -3.75 0.15 -16.24
N PRO A 34 -2.96 -0.37 -15.30
CA PRO A 34 -2.79 -1.81 -15.10
C PRO A 34 -4.04 -2.49 -14.51
N VAL A 35 -5.05 -1.71 -14.11
CA VAL A 35 -6.26 -2.16 -13.43
C VAL A 35 -7.49 -1.55 -14.10
N ASN A 36 -8.50 -2.38 -14.36
CA ASN A 36 -9.84 -1.93 -14.70
C ASN A 36 -10.54 -1.39 -13.43
N PHE A 37 -10.39 -0.09 -13.20
CA PHE A 37 -10.86 0.55 -11.98
C PHE A 37 -12.39 0.51 -11.82
N SER A 38 -13.15 0.59 -12.91
CA SER A 38 -14.61 0.51 -12.88
C SER A 38 -15.10 -0.87 -12.41
N GLN A 39 -14.46 -1.95 -12.87
CA GLN A 39 -14.77 -3.30 -12.37
C GLN A 39 -14.35 -3.48 -10.91
N LEU A 40 -13.20 -2.93 -10.52
CA LEU A 40 -12.74 -2.93 -9.13
C LEU A 40 -13.77 -2.25 -8.21
N LEU A 41 -14.23 -1.05 -8.57
CA LEU A 41 -15.23 -0.30 -7.81
C LEU A 41 -16.55 -1.07 -7.66
N ALA A 42 -16.91 -1.88 -8.65
CA ALA A 42 -18.14 -2.67 -8.61
C ALA A 42 -18.06 -3.88 -7.67
N ASP A 43 -16.87 -4.48 -7.47
CA ASP A 43 -16.71 -5.67 -6.62
C ASP A 43 -16.16 -5.39 -5.21
N ILE A 44 -15.41 -4.31 -5.00
CA ILE A 44 -14.76 -4.03 -3.71
C ILE A 44 -15.79 -3.89 -2.55
N ARG A 45 -15.43 -4.40 -1.36
CA ARG A 45 -16.32 -4.49 -0.19
C ARG A 45 -15.68 -3.89 1.06
N PRO A 46 -16.46 -3.23 1.95
CA PRO A 46 -15.95 -2.74 3.22
C PRO A 46 -15.20 -3.84 4.00
N GLY A 47 -14.02 -3.50 4.51
CA GLY A 47 -13.10 -4.45 5.15
C GLY A 47 -12.03 -5.03 4.23
N ASP A 48 -12.15 -4.85 2.91
CA ASP A 48 -11.09 -5.19 1.97
C ASP A 48 -9.85 -4.30 2.22
N VAL A 49 -8.66 -4.89 2.12
CA VAL A 49 -7.39 -4.15 2.14
C VAL A 49 -6.95 -3.87 0.72
N VAL A 50 -6.77 -2.60 0.38
CA VAL A 50 -6.28 -2.13 -0.92
C VAL A 50 -4.77 -1.99 -0.85
N LEU A 51 -4.04 -2.78 -1.63
CA LEU A 51 -2.61 -2.62 -1.81
C LEU A 51 -2.35 -1.74 -3.02
N VAL A 52 -1.42 -0.79 -2.85
CA VAL A 52 -1.08 0.19 -3.88
C VAL A 52 0.41 0.09 -4.19
N GLU A 53 0.73 0.01 -5.48
CA GLU A 53 2.08 0.27 -5.97
C GLU A 53 2.28 1.78 -6.08
N GLY A 54 2.74 2.40 -4.99
CA GLY A 54 2.90 3.83 -4.93
C GLY A 54 4.01 4.34 -5.86
N ARG A 55 3.79 5.53 -6.41
CA ARG A 55 4.70 6.23 -7.34
C ARG A 55 5.56 7.30 -6.66
N THR A 56 5.45 7.45 -5.34
CA THR A 56 6.21 8.45 -4.59
C THR A 56 7.65 7.99 -4.35
N ARG A 57 8.59 8.91 -4.12
CA ARG A 57 9.96 8.52 -3.73
C ARG A 57 10.01 7.71 -2.45
N ILE A 58 9.13 8.01 -1.49
CA ILE A 58 9.00 7.18 -0.29
C ILE A 58 8.52 5.77 -0.61
N SER A 59 7.70 5.59 -1.66
CA SER A 59 7.31 4.28 -2.15
C SER A 59 8.51 3.50 -2.68
N GLU A 60 9.45 4.14 -3.37
CA GLU A 60 10.69 3.47 -3.82
C GLU A 60 11.53 2.98 -2.64
N VAL A 61 11.65 3.79 -1.57
CA VAL A 61 12.29 3.37 -0.32
C VAL A 61 11.63 2.12 0.24
N ILE A 62 10.30 2.15 0.37
CA ILE A 62 9.54 1.01 0.89
C ILE A 62 9.77 -0.21 0.00
N ARG A 63 9.70 -0.06 -1.32
CA ARG A 63 9.91 -1.14 -2.31
C ARG A 63 11.25 -1.83 -2.12
N VAL A 64 12.33 -1.06 -1.95
CA VAL A 64 13.69 -1.59 -1.72
C VAL A 64 13.77 -2.31 -0.38
N ILE A 65 13.15 -1.79 0.68
CA ILE A 65 13.22 -2.42 2.00
C ILE A 65 12.44 -3.73 2.04
N THR A 66 11.19 -3.67 1.58
CA THR A 66 10.25 -4.78 1.68
C THR A 66 10.49 -5.82 0.59
N GLN A 67 11.34 -5.50 -0.39
CA GLN A 67 11.58 -6.31 -1.59
C GLN A 67 10.24 -6.65 -2.27
N SER A 68 9.31 -5.69 -2.26
CA SER A 68 7.95 -5.86 -2.75
C SER A 68 7.47 -4.62 -3.48
N ARG A 69 6.70 -4.83 -4.55
CA ARG A 69 6.04 -3.74 -5.29
C ARG A 69 4.95 -3.04 -4.48
N TRP A 70 4.40 -3.70 -3.46
CA TRP A 70 3.37 -3.12 -2.60
C TRP A 70 4.00 -2.20 -1.58
N THR A 71 3.86 -0.90 -1.81
CA THR A 71 4.51 0.14 -0.99
C THR A 71 3.54 0.78 -0.02
N HIS A 72 2.24 0.63 -0.25
CA HIS A 72 1.20 1.19 0.59
C HIS A 72 0.01 0.24 0.72
N SER A 73 -0.73 0.39 1.82
CA SER A 73 -1.94 -0.39 2.10
C SER A 73 -3.00 0.52 2.72
N ALA A 74 -4.22 0.46 2.22
CA ALA A 74 -5.35 1.22 2.74
C ALA A 74 -6.51 0.28 3.09
N LEU A 75 -7.32 0.62 4.09
CA LEU A 75 -8.52 -0.15 4.43
C LEU A 75 -9.72 0.47 3.70
N PHE A 76 -10.39 -0.28 2.84
CA PHE A 76 -11.62 0.20 2.22
C PHE A 76 -12.78 0.13 3.22
N ILE A 77 -13.45 1.26 3.42
CA ILE A 77 -14.56 1.38 4.38
C ILE A 77 -15.91 1.60 3.70
N GLY A 78 -15.95 1.71 2.37
CA GLY A 78 -17.19 2.02 1.64
C GLY A 78 -17.56 3.50 1.68
N ALA A 79 -18.79 3.81 1.23
CA ALA A 79 -19.30 5.17 1.20
C ALA A 79 -19.90 5.55 2.57
N PRO A 80 -19.59 6.72 3.15
CA PRO A 80 -20.15 7.14 4.44
C PRO A 80 -21.68 7.03 4.53
N ALA A 81 -22.40 7.28 3.44
CA ALA A 81 -23.85 7.17 3.37
C ALA A 81 -24.38 5.78 3.78
N THR A 82 -23.59 4.69 3.65
CA THR A 82 -23.98 3.35 4.11
C THR A 82 -24.08 3.24 5.63
N TYR A 83 -23.54 4.22 6.36
CA TYR A 83 -23.54 4.29 7.82
C TYR A 83 -24.53 5.33 8.37
N TYR A 84 -25.34 5.96 7.52
CA TYR A 84 -26.22 7.07 7.91
C TYR A 84 -27.06 6.75 9.16
N GLY A 85 -27.09 7.68 10.12
CA GLY A 85 -27.82 7.52 11.39
C GLY A 85 -27.07 6.70 12.47
N THR A 86 -25.82 6.30 12.24
CA THR A 86 -24.99 5.61 13.24
C THR A 86 -23.92 6.54 13.84
N PRO A 87 -23.38 6.24 15.04
CA PRO A 87 -22.25 6.98 15.60
C PRO A 87 -21.01 6.99 14.69
N LEU A 88 -20.82 5.92 13.91
CA LEU A 88 -19.73 5.80 12.95
C LEU A 88 -19.85 6.84 11.84
N TYR A 89 -21.05 7.10 11.32
CA TYR A 89 -21.29 8.15 10.35
C TYR A 89 -20.89 9.53 10.87
N GLU A 90 -21.33 9.88 12.07
CA GLU A 90 -20.98 11.15 12.71
C GLU A 90 -19.47 11.30 12.89
N GLN A 91 -18.76 10.22 13.22
CA GLN A 91 -17.30 10.24 13.32
C GLN A 91 -16.62 10.42 11.96
N LEU A 92 -17.08 9.71 10.93
CA LEU A 92 -16.55 9.86 9.57
C LEU A 92 -16.74 11.29 9.04
N MET A 93 -17.91 11.89 9.26
CA MET A 93 -18.22 13.25 8.78
C MET A 93 -17.44 14.35 9.49
N ARG A 94 -16.84 14.09 10.66
CA ARG A 94 -15.89 15.04 11.28
C ARG A 94 -14.56 15.11 10.54
N TYR A 95 -14.16 14.04 9.86
CA TYR A 95 -12.88 13.92 9.16
C TYR A 95 -13.02 13.97 7.63
N TRP A 96 -14.23 13.89 7.09
CA TRP A 96 -14.51 13.91 5.66
C TRP A 96 -15.52 15.00 5.30
N SER A 97 -15.10 15.93 4.46
CA SER A 97 -15.91 17.04 3.96
C SER A 97 -16.41 16.84 2.52
N GLY A 98 -16.10 15.71 1.88
CA GLY A 98 -16.53 15.41 0.51
C GLY A 98 -17.93 14.78 0.46
N SER A 99 -18.31 14.27 -0.71
CA SER A 99 -19.60 13.59 -0.88
C SER A 99 -19.73 12.38 0.07
N PRO A 100 -20.85 12.22 0.80
CA PRO A 100 -21.11 11.02 1.59
C PRO A 100 -21.28 9.75 0.73
N GLN A 101 -21.48 9.89 -0.58
CA GLN A 101 -21.57 8.76 -1.52
C GLN A 101 -20.21 8.31 -2.06
N ALA A 102 -19.14 9.09 -1.82
CA ALA A 102 -17.82 8.74 -2.31
C ALA A 102 -17.30 7.48 -1.61
N PRO A 103 -16.86 6.43 -2.34
CA PRO A 103 -16.20 5.28 -1.73
C PRO A 103 -14.88 5.71 -1.10
N LEU A 104 -14.70 5.44 0.19
CA LEU A 104 -13.53 5.89 0.93
C LEU A 104 -12.59 4.76 1.32
N VAL A 105 -11.32 5.12 1.42
CA VAL A 105 -10.28 4.36 2.09
C VAL A 105 -9.78 5.10 3.32
N LEU A 106 -9.38 4.34 4.33
CA LEU A 106 -8.69 4.83 5.52
C LEU A 106 -7.24 4.38 5.51
N GLU A 107 -6.33 5.33 5.69
CA GLU A 107 -4.91 5.10 5.51
C GLU A 107 -4.03 6.05 6.31
N GLY A 108 -2.81 5.61 6.59
CA GLY A 108 -1.78 6.44 7.21
C GLY A 108 -0.84 7.02 6.15
N LEU A 109 -0.83 8.34 5.99
CA LEU A 109 0.01 9.06 5.02
C LEU A 109 1.12 9.89 5.68
N LEU A 110 2.26 9.97 5.00
CA LEU A 110 3.42 10.75 5.46
C LEU A 110 3.07 12.24 5.52
N GLY A 111 3.14 12.80 6.73
CA GLY A 111 2.89 14.22 6.98
C GLY A 111 1.41 14.59 7.15
N GLN A 112 0.49 13.63 7.00
CA GLN A 112 -0.95 13.85 7.21
C GLN A 112 -1.52 13.02 8.36
N GLY A 113 -0.88 11.90 8.72
CA GLY A 113 -1.39 11.00 9.76
C GLY A 113 -2.43 10.03 9.19
N THR A 114 -3.33 9.53 10.04
CA THR A 114 -4.48 8.73 9.58
C THR A 114 -5.57 9.63 9.02
N VAL A 115 -5.89 9.43 7.74
CA VAL A 115 -6.85 10.25 7.00
C VAL A 115 -7.84 9.38 6.24
N LEU A 116 -8.92 10.02 5.79
CA LEU A 116 -9.88 9.47 4.84
C LEU A 116 -9.61 10.08 3.46
N ASN A 117 -9.56 9.23 2.44
CA ASN A 117 -9.41 9.66 1.07
C ASN A 117 -10.39 8.91 0.15
N PRO A 118 -10.81 9.52 -0.97
CA PRO A 118 -11.61 8.82 -1.95
C PRO A 118 -10.76 7.74 -2.62
N LEU A 119 -11.31 6.53 -2.80
CA LEU A 119 -10.61 5.46 -3.51
C LEU A 119 -10.17 5.89 -4.92
N GLU A 120 -10.94 6.78 -5.55
CA GLU A 120 -10.69 7.39 -6.86
C GLU A 120 -9.31 8.05 -6.98
N GLN A 121 -8.67 8.48 -5.88
CA GLN A 121 -7.32 9.04 -5.95
C GLN A 121 -6.30 8.06 -6.55
N TYR A 122 -6.57 6.76 -6.37
CA TYR A 122 -5.77 5.65 -6.87
C TYR A 122 -6.21 5.15 -8.25
N ALA A 123 -7.16 5.83 -8.89
CA ALA A 123 -7.53 5.52 -10.27
C ALA A 123 -6.30 5.67 -11.18
N GLY A 124 -5.95 4.58 -11.87
CA GLY A 124 -4.78 4.50 -12.74
C GLY A 124 -3.49 4.01 -12.09
N ASP A 125 -3.48 3.77 -10.78
CA ASP A 125 -2.37 3.08 -10.11
C ASP A 125 -2.54 1.56 -10.20
N ASN A 126 -1.45 0.81 -9.95
CA ASN A 126 -1.54 -0.64 -9.82
C ASN A 126 -2.10 -0.99 -8.44
N LEU A 127 -3.24 -1.67 -8.45
CA LEU A 127 -4.02 -2.01 -7.27
C LEU A 127 -4.21 -3.52 -7.15
N ARG A 128 -4.21 -3.98 -5.91
CA ARG A 128 -4.60 -5.35 -5.57
C ARG A 128 -5.51 -5.32 -4.35
N ILE A 129 -6.62 -6.03 -4.44
CA ILE A 129 -7.57 -6.12 -3.34
C ILE A 129 -7.31 -7.42 -2.58
N CYS A 130 -7.06 -7.30 -1.28
CA CYS A 130 -6.94 -8.42 -0.36
C CYS A 130 -8.20 -8.48 0.49
N ARG A 131 -9.08 -9.44 0.20
CA ARG A 131 -10.35 -9.64 0.90
C ARG A 131 -10.20 -10.66 2.03
N PRO A 132 -10.48 -10.32 3.29
CA PRO A 132 -10.33 -11.25 4.41
C PRO A 132 -11.33 -12.41 4.31
N LYS A 133 -10.84 -13.63 4.07
CA LYS A 133 -11.68 -14.84 3.92
C LYS A 133 -12.27 -15.26 5.26
N GLY A 134 -13.58 -15.49 5.29
CA GLY A 134 -14.27 -16.02 6.47
C GLY A 134 -14.40 -15.05 7.65
N ILE A 135 -14.05 -13.77 7.47
CA ILE A 135 -14.36 -12.75 8.48
C ILE A 135 -15.88 -12.57 8.58
N THR A 136 -16.39 -12.41 9.80
CA THR A 136 -17.83 -12.16 10.01
C THR A 136 -18.15 -10.70 9.71
N LYS A 137 -19.43 -10.40 9.41
CA LYS A 137 -19.87 -9.01 9.21
C LYS A 137 -19.60 -8.15 10.46
N ASP A 138 -19.80 -8.70 11.66
CA ASP A 138 -19.59 -7.99 12.92
C ASP A 138 -18.09 -7.72 13.18
N ASP A 139 -17.22 -8.70 12.89
CA ASP A 139 -15.77 -8.50 12.97
C ASP A 139 -15.30 -7.47 11.94
N THR A 140 -15.84 -7.48 10.72
CA THR A 140 -15.54 -6.46 9.71
C THR A 140 -15.90 -5.06 10.21
N GLN A 141 -17.08 -4.88 10.82
CA GLN A 141 -17.46 -3.58 11.40
C GLN A 141 -16.53 -3.18 12.56
N ARG A 142 -16.11 -4.14 13.40
CA ARG A 142 -15.13 -3.87 14.48
C ARG A 142 -13.76 -3.49 13.94
N VAL A 143 -13.30 -4.09 12.84
CA VAL A 143 -12.07 -3.70 12.15
C VAL A 143 -12.17 -2.26 11.61
N ILE A 144 -13.27 -1.93 10.96
CA ILE A 144 -13.52 -0.58 10.42
C ILE A 144 -13.57 0.44 11.56
N GLN A 145 -14.34 0.17 12.63
CA GLN A 145 -14.43 1.05 13.78
C GLN A 145 -13.05 1.29 14.42
N TYR A 146 -12.26 0.22 14.63
CA TYR A 146 -10.91 0.33 15.18
C TYR A 146 -10.03 1.27 14.34
N ALA A 147 -10.11 1.15 13.01
CA ALA A 147 -9.35 2.02 12.11
C ALA A 147 -9.84 3.47 12.18
N VAL A 148 -11.16 3.68 12.23
CA VAL A 148 -11.80 5.00 12.31
C VAL A 148 -11.52 5.70 13.65
N ASP A 149 -11.33 4.96 14.74
CA ASP A 149 -10.89 5.50 16.04
C ASP A 149 -9.45 6.04 15.99
N ALA A 150 -8.65 5.60 15.02
CA ALA A 150 -7.29 6.11 14.82
C ALA A 150 -7.24 7.34 13.91
N LEU A 151 -8.36 7.87 13.40
CA LEU A 151 -8.38 9.08 12.58
C LEU A 151 -7.76 10.28 13.30
N GLY A 152 -6.99 11.09 12.56
CA GLY A 152 -6.30 12.25 13.11
C GLY A 152 -5.05 11.94 13.93
N THR A 153 -4.71 10.66 14.15
CA THR A 153 -3.45 10.31 14.81
C THR A 153 -2.26 10.61 13.89
N GLU A 154 -1.29 11.36 14.42
CA GLU A 154 -0.02 11.58 13.75
C GLU A 154 0.82 10.30 13.78
N TYR A 155 1.48 10.00 12.67
CA TYR A 155 2.39 8.86 12.59
C TYR A 155 3.84 9.29 12.44
N ASP A 156 4.70 8.55 13.13
CA ASP A 156 6.14 8.78 13.11
C ASP A 156 6.81 7.95 12.03
N PHE A 157 7.11 8.61 10.90
CA PHE A 157 7.82 8.01 9.77
C PHE A 157 9.36 8.14 9.88
N ARG A 158 9.92 8.49 11.05
CA ARG A 158 11.38 8.70 11.23
C ARG A 158 12.25 7.59 10.63
N GLN A 159 11.91 6.32 10.87
CA GLN A 159 12.71 5.20 10.36
C GLN A 159 12.74 5.13 8.83
N LEU A 160 11.62 5.45 8.17
CA LEU A 160 11.54 5.48 6.70
C LEU A 160 12.30 6.69 6.13
N LEU A 161 12.23 7.85 6.81
CA LEU A 161 13.00 9.04 6.44
C LEU A 161 14.51 8.80 6.58
N ASP A 162 14.92 8.12 7.65
CA ASP A 162 16.33 7.77 7.89
C ASP A 162 16.88 6.84 6.82
N LEU A 163 16.04 5.99 6.21
CA LEU A 163 16.46 5.16 5.10
C LEU A 163 16.42 5.88 3.76
N ALA A 164 15.46 6.79 3.55
CA ALA A 164 15.36 7.59 2.34
C ALA A 164 16.66 8.35 2.03
N ARG A 165 17.47 8.70 3.04
CA ARG A 165 18.78 9.35 2.83
C ARG A 165 19.78 8.49 2.06
N PHE A 166 19.61 7.17 2.02
CA PHE A 166 20.48 6.26 1.24
C PHE A 166 20.09 6.16 -0.23
N LEU A 167 18.86 6.58 -0.58
CA LEU A 167 18.46 6.76 -1.98
C LEU A 167 18.89 8.12 -2.55
N LEU A 168 19.40 9.03 -1.71
CA LEU A 168 19.97 10.30 -2.16
C LEU A 168 21.41 10.11 -2.65
N PRO A 169 21.81 10.76 -3.76
CA PRO A 169 23.21 10.83 -4.15
C PRO A 169 24.06 11.34 -2.98
N TRP A 170 25.13 10.62 -2.63
CA TRP A 170 26.00 10.97 -1.48
C TRP A 170 26.53 12.42 -1.52
N ALA A 171 26.60 13.01 -2.72
CA ALA A 171 26.94 14.41 -2.95
C ALA A 171 25.95 15.42 -2.33
N LEU A 172 24.65 15.09 -2.27
CA LEU A 172 23.60 15.94 -1.71
C LEU A 172 23.40 15.72 -0.21
N VAL A 173 23.92 14.62 0.35
CA VAL A 173 23.77 14.28 1.77
C VAL A 173 24.84 15.00 2.62
N PRO A 174 24.47 15.91 3.53
CA PRO A 174 25.43 16.63 4.38
C PRO A 174 26.31 15.67 5.17
N ARG A 175 27.62 15.96 5.31
CA ARG A 175 28.59 15.11 6.03
C ARG A 175 28.11 14.63 7.40
N ARG A 176 27.42 15.49 8.14
CA ARG A 176 26.83 15.21 9.48
C ARG A 176 25.69 14.18 9.49
N TRP A 177 25.02 13.95 8.35
CA TRP A 177 23.94 12.96 8.21
C TRP A 177 24.44 11.60 7.74
N ARG A 178 25.75 11.48 7.45
CA ARG A 178 26.35 10.23 6.98
C ARG A 178 26.60 9.24 8.12
N SER A 179 26.69 9.71 9.38
CA SER A 179 27.27 8.96 10.49
C SER A 179 26.28 8.38 11.54
N THR A 180 24.97 8.34 11.31
CA THR A 180 24.07 7.45 12.07
C THR A 180 23.85 6.16 11.30
N LEU A 181 24.96 5.48 11.02
CA LEU A 181 24.96 4.12 10.51
C LEU A 181 24.91 3.18 11.72
N PHE A 182 23.94 2.26 11.74
CA PHE A 182 23.86 1.10 12.66
C PHE A 182 23.15 1.22 14.02
N GLU A 183 21.95 1.82 14.09
CA GLU A 183 20.95 1.34 15.08
C GLU A 183 19.75 0.63 14.43
N VAL A 184 19.61 0.71 13.10
CA VAL A 184 18.46 0.15 12.38
C VAL A 184 18.85 -1.19 11.79
N HIS A 185 18.35 -2.27 12.38
CA HIS A 185 18.30 -3.60 11.75
C HIS A 185 17.30 -3.55 10.58
N ALA A 186 17.72 -2.90 9.49
CA ALA A 186 17.02 -2.83 8.22
C ALA A 186 16.95 -4.25 7.65
N GLY A 187 15.80 -4.90 7.82
CA GLY A 187 15.57 -6.26 7.35
C GLY A 187 14.51 -7.03 8.14
N LYS A 188 14.22 -6.66 9.41
CA LYS A 188 13.18 -7.34 10.20
C LYS A 188 12.19 -6.43 10.95
N HIS A 189 12.44 -5.11 11.00
CA HIS A 189 11.69 -4.19 11.86
C HIS A 189 11.27 -2.87 11.19
N THR A 190 11.34 -2.76 9.86
CA THR A 190 10.85 -1.55 9.18
C THR A 190 9.35 -1.48 9.29
N LYS A 191 8.86 -0.54 10.10
CA LYS A 191 7.43 -0.32 10.32
C LYS A 191 6.86 0.41 9.10
N THR A 192 6.00 -0.24 8.32
CA THR A 192 5.08 0.50 7.46
C THR A 192 3.88 0.92 8.30
N VAL A 193 3.73 2.23 8.44
CA VAL A 193 2.70 2.87 9.27
C VAL A 193 1.31 2.39 8.87
N CYS A 194 1.02 2.43 7.57
CA CYS A 194 -0.27 2.07 7.01
C CYS A 194 -0.65 0.61 7.30
N SER A 195 0.30 -0.33 7.14
CA SER A 195 0.07 -1.75 7.41
C SER A 195 -0.06 -2.06 8.90
N THR A 196 0.63 -1.30 9.76
CA THR A 196 0.57 -1.47 11.22
C THR A 196 -0.84 -1.21 11.76
N LEU A 197 -1.49 -0.13 11.32
CA LEU A 197 -2.85 0.21 11.74
C LEU A 197 -3.83 -0.90 11.34
N ILE A 198 -3.82 -1.27 10.05
CA ILE A 198 -4.71 -2.30 9.49
C ILE A 198 -4.48 -3.63 10.19
N ALA A 199 -3.22 -4.04 10.38
CA ALA A 199 -2.91 -5.28 11.07
C ALA A 199 -3.33 -5.29 12.54
N SER A 200 -3.27 -4.14 13.21
CA SER A 200 -3.73 -4.00 14.60
C SER A 200 -5.25 -4.14 14.67
N ALA A 201 -5.98 -3.58 13.71
CA ALA A 201 -7.44 -3.70 13.60
C ALA A 201 -7.87 -5.16 13.44
N PHE A 202 -7.27 -5.90 12.49
CA PHE A 202 -7.53 -7.33 12.32
C PHE A 202 -7.10 -8.16 13.55
N SER A 203 -6.00 -7.79 14.20
CA SER A 203 -5.54 -8.48 15.41
C SER A 203 -6.51 -8.29 16.60
N ALA A 204 -7.18 -7.14 16.68
CA ALA A 204 -8.17 -6.86 17.73
C ALA A 204 -9.38 -7.81 17.67
N VAL A 205 -9.73 -8.27 16.47
CA VAL A 205 -10.77 -9.31 16.25
C VAL A 205 -10.20 -10.71 16.12
N ARG A 206 -8.91 -10.91 16.42
CA ARG A 206 -8.17 -12.17 16.29
C ARG A 206 -8.23 -12.78 14.88
N PHE A 207 -8.33 -11.96 13.84
CA PHE A 207 -8.25 -12.42 12.46
C PHE A 207 -6.78 -12.79 12.12
N PRO A 208 -6.53 -14.01 11.59
CA PRO A 208 -5.17 -14.50 11.38
C PRO A 208 -4.58 -13.95 10.07
N ILE A 209 -3.83 -12.84 10.10
CA ILE A 209 -3.08 -12.39 8.90
C ILE A 209 -1.97 -13.38 8.57
N LEU A 210 -0.92 -13.49 9.39
CA LEU A 210 0.10 -14.54 9.26
C LEU A 210 0.41 -15.13 10.64
N PRO A 211 -0.49 -15.90 11.26
CA PRO A 211 -0.23 -16.48 12.57
C PRO A 211 0.98 -17.43 12.53
N HIS A 212 1.69 -17.55 13.65
CA HIS A 212 2.61 -18.67 13.85
C HIS A 212 1.81 -19.89 14.32
N ILE A 213 1.66 -20.87 13.43
CA ILE A 213 0.94 -22.12 13.68
C ILE A 213 1.94 -23.16 14.20
N PHE A 214 1.65 -23.80 15.33
CA PHE A 214 2.51 -24.81 15.91
C PHE A 214 1.70 -25.90 16.63
N LYS A 215 2.31 -27.08 16.76
CA LYS A 215 1.75 -28.19 17.54
C LYS A 215 2.23 -28.05 18.99
N ALA A 216 1.30 -28.00 19.95
CA ALA A 216 1.62 -28.00 21.36
C ALA A 216 1.97 -29.41 21.87
N ASN A 217 2.49 -29.49 23.10
CA ASN A 217 2.93 -30.76 23.70
C ASN A 217 1.80 -31.78 23.86
N ASP A 218 0.55 -31.32 23.96
CA ASP A 218 -0.67 -32.12 24.01
C ASP A 218 -1.14 -32.60 22.61
N GLY A 219 -0.39 -32.28 21.55
CA GLY A 219 -0.72 -32.59 20.17
C GLY A 219 -1.72 -31.63 19.51
N SER A 220 -2.27 -30.65 20.23
CA SER A 220 -3.20 -29.65 19.70
C SER A 220 -2.50 -28.65 18.78
N ILE A 221 -3.19 -28.17 17.75
CA ILE A 221 -2.73 -27.07 16.91
C ILE A 221 -3.08 -25.75 17.62
N ARG A 222 -2.09 -24.88 17.80
CA ARG A 222 -2.27 -23.56 18.41
C ARG A 222 -1.69 -22.48 17.51
N LEU A 223 -2.27 -21.29 17.62
CA LEU A 223 -1.87 -20.11 16.84
C LEU A 223 -1.34 -19.04 17.80
N LYS A 224 -0.23 -18.40 17.40
CA LYS A 224 0.26 -17.17 18.04
C LYS A 224 0.18 -16.02 17.04
N ALA A 225 -0.44 -14.92 17.45
CA ALA A 225 -0.45 -13.70 16.67
C ALA A 225 0.97 -13.15 16.52
N ARG A 226 1.30 -12.62 15.34
CA ARG A 226 2.53 -11.84 15.13
C ARG A 226 2.32 -10.42 15.63
N ASN A 227 3.44 -9.74 15.95
CA ASN A 227 3.41 -8.34 16.33
C ASN A 227 2.93 -7.48 15.14
N PRO A 228 1.82 -6.72 15.28
CA PRO A 228 1.27 -5.91 14.19
C PRO A 228 2.25 -4.90 13.57
N LYS A 229 3.23 -4.44 14.34
CA LYS A 229 4.24 -3.46 13.89
C LYS A 229 5.25 -4.01 12.88
N LEU A 230 5.22 -5.32 12.62
CA LEU A 230 6.15 -6.01 11.72
C LEU A 230 5.51 -6.39 10.39
N TYR A 231 4.21 -6.13 10.21
CA TYR A 231 3.56 -6.36 8.92
C TYR A 231 3.94 -5.27 7.94
N THR A 232 4.11 -5.69 6.69
CA THR A 232 4.29 -4.90 5.49
C THR A 232 3.04 -5.02 4.61
N PRO A 233 2.85 -4.15 3.59
CA PRO A 233 1.72 -4.29 2.69
C PRO A 233 1.67 -5.67 2.00
N ALA A 234 2.83 -6.25 1.69
CA ALA A 234 2.96 -7.55 1.04
C ALA A 234 2.43 -8.71 1.89
N ASP A 235 2.37 -8.58 3.22
CA ASP A 235 1.90 -9.66 4.08
C ASP A 235 0.40 -9.94 3.94
N PHE A 236 -0.39 -8.95 3.52
CA PHE A 236 -1.81 -9.15 3.21
C PHE A 236 -2.00 -9.95 1.92
N ASP A 237 -1.15 -9.69 0.91
CA ASP A 237 -1.12 -10.45 -0.36
C ASP A 237 -0.61 -11.88 -0.15
N TYR A 238 0.41 -12.04 0.71
CA TYR A 238 1.02 -13.35 1.01
C TYR A 238 0.16 -14.23 1.92
N SER A 239 -0.72 -13.62 2.72
CA SER A 239 -1.55 -14.35 3.68
C SER A 239 -2.51 -15.35 3.01
N PRO A 240 -2.56 -16.62 3.47
CA PRO A 240 -3.53 -17.58 2.95
C PRO A 240 -4.97 -17.29 3.41
N TYR A 241 -5.13 -16.38 4.37
CA TYR A 241 -6.43 -15.98 4.91
C TYR A 241 -7.03 -14.79 4.17
N PHE A 242 -6.34 -14.24 3.17
CA PHE A 242 -6.90 -13.26 2.26
C PHE A 242 -7.14 -13.87 0.87
N GLU A 243 -8.20 -13.41 0.22
CA GLU A 243 -8.45 -13.62 -1.20
C GLU A 243 -7.86 -12.46 -1.98
N VAL A 244 -7.04 -12.78 -2.98
CA VAL A 244 -6.38 -11.78 -3.81
C VAL A 244 -7.20 -11.59 -5.08
N LEU A 245 -7.82 -10.42 -5.22
CA LEU A 245 -8.62 -10.05 -6.37
C LEU A 245 -7.80 -9.14 -7.30
N LYS A 246 -7.87 -9.42 -8.59
CA LYS A 246 -7.21 -8.68 -9.66
C LYS A 246 -8.24 -8.30 -10.71
N PHE A 247 -8.13 -7.09 -11.24
CA PHE A 247 -9.04 -6.56 -12.24
C PHE A 247 -8.21 -6.16 -13.47
N PRO A 248 -7.80 -7.11 -14.33
CA PRO A 248 -6.97 -6.80 -15.48
C PRO A 248 -7.69 -5.84 -16.44
N PRO A 249 -6.95 -5.03 -17.22
CA PRO A 249 -7.56 -4.10 -18.18
C PRO A 249 -8.35 -4.84 -19.27
N LEU A 250 -7.85 -6.02 -19.68
CA LEU A 250 -8.54 -6.94 -20.57
C LEU A 250 -9.19 -8.07 -19.75
N PRO A 251 -10.53 -8.14 -19.70
CA PRO A 251 -11.21 -9.18 -18.94
C PRO A 251 -11.14 -10.53 -19.65
N MET A 252 -10.67 -11.55 -18.94
CA MET A 252 -10.58 -12.93 -19.43
C MET A 252 -11.86 -13.70 -19.10
N THR A 253 -12.94 -13.43 -19.82
CA THR A 253 -14.29 -13.92 -19.49
C THR A 253 -14.62 -15.31 -20.04
N GLN A 254 -13.88 -15.77 -21.05
CA GLN A 254 -14.14 -17.04 -21.74
C GLN A 254 -12.90 -17.93 -21.79
N VAL A 255 -13.12 -19.24 -21.75
CA VAL A 255 -12.07 -20.24 -21.96
C VAL A 255 -11.56 -20.12 -23.40
N GLY A 256 -10.24 -20.03 -23.57
CA GLY A 256 -9.63 -19.90 -24.89
C GLY A 256 -9.43 -18.47 -25.37
N LEU A 257 -10.02 -17.45 -24.73
CA LEU A 257 -9.91 -16.06 -25.19
C LEU A 257 -8.45 -15.57 -25.37
N TYR A 258 -7.50 -16.17 -24.63
CA TYR A 258 -6.07 -15.83 -24.75
C TYR A 258 -5.49 -16.04 -26.16
N SER A 259 -6.03 -16.99 -26.93
CA SER A 259 -5.59 -17.27 -28.31
C SER A 259 -6.14 -16.28 -29.33
N GLU A 260 -7.15 -15.50 -28.96
CA GLU A 260 -7.78 -14.48 -29.81
C GLU A 260 -7.33 -13.06 -29.45
N LEU A 261 -6.42 -12.93 -28.47
CA LEU A 261 -5.87 -11.63 -28.10
C LEU A 261 -5.10 -11.03 -29.28
N PRO A 262 -5.15 -9.70 -29.46
CA PRO A 262 -4.51 -9.01 -30.58
C PRO A 262 -3.00 -8.91 -30.34
N TRP A 263 -2.31 -10.04 -30.38
CA TRP A 263 -0.85 -10.09 -30.34
C TRP A 263 -0.28 -9.46 -31.62
N GLU A 264 0.83 -8.73 -31.47
CA GLU A 264 1.61 -8.28 -32.61
C GLU A 264 2.61 -9.39 -32.98
N ASP A 265 2.43 -9.98 -34.17
CA ASP A 265 3.21 -11.14 -34.61
C ASP A 265 4.69 -10.80 -34.76
N GLY A 266 5.57 -11.71 -34.28
CA GLY A 266 7.02 -11.58 -34.40
C GLY A 266 7.66 -10.50 -33.53
N VAL A 267 6.90 -9.84 -32.65
CA VAL A 267 7.39 -8.78 -31.78
C VAL A 267 7.55 -9.27 -30.34
N VAL A 268 8.77 -9.17 -29.81
CA VAL A 268 9.07 -9.40 -28.39
C VAL A 268 9.66 -8.13 -27.80
N LEU A 269 9.08 -7.68 -26.68
CA LEU A 269 9.58 -6.57 -25.89
C LEU A 269 10.48 -7.09 -24.77
N ASP A 270 11.69 -6.54 -24.68
CA ASP A 270 12.53 -6.75 -23.50
C ASP A 270 11.93 -5.95 -22.32
N PRO A 271 11.90 -6.50 -21.09
CA PRO A 271 11.26 -5.87 -19.95
C PRO A 271 11.83 -4.47 -19.61
N ASP A 272 13.06 -4.18 -20.05
CA ASP A 272 13.75 -2.91 -19.82
C ASP A 272 13.82 -2.02 -21.08
N ASN A 273 13.31 -2.46 -22.24
CA ASN A 273 13.43 -1.75 -23.50
C ASN A 273 12.08 -1.67 -24.24
N THR A 274 11.51 -0.49 -24.35
CA THR A 274 10.26 -0.24 -25.10
C THR A 274 10.43 -0.32 -26.62
N THR A 275 11.63 -0.64 -27.11
CA THR A 275 11.87 -0.88 -28.54
C THR A 275 11.65 -2.36 -28.86
N PRO A 276 10.64 -2.70 -29.67
CA PRO A 276 10.39 -4.09 -30.06
C PRO A 276 11.57 -4.66 -30.85
N ARG A 277 11.96 -5.89 -30.52
CA ARG A 277 12.84 -6.70 -31.36
C ARG A 277 12.00 -7.65 -32.19
N THR A 278 12.26 -7.70 -33.49
CA THR A 278 11.75 -8.75 -34.37
C THR A 278 12.47 -10.06 -34.04
N ASP A 279 11.73 -11.09 -33.65
CA ASP A 279 12.29 -12.42 -33.39
C ASP A 279 12.67 -13.07 -34.74
N GLU A 280 13.95 -13.03 -35.11
CA GLU A 280 14.44 -13.54 -36.40
C GLU A 280 14.43 -15.08 -36.52
N ARG A 281 13.79 -15.81 -35.59
CA ARG A 281 13.82 -17.28 -35.53
C ARG A 281 13.01 -18.01 -36.59
N GLU A 282 12.22 -17.33 -37.42
CA GLU A 282 11.44 -17.99 -38.48
C GLU A 282 12.12 -18.07 -39.86
N LYS A 283 13.34 -17.54 -40.05
CA LYS A 283 13.97 -17.52 -41.39
C LYS A 283 14.84 -18.73 -41.75
N SER A 284 14.92 -19.79 -40.94
CA SER A 284 15.87 -20.89 -41.19
C SER A 284 15.28 -22.25 -41.59
N GLU A 285 13.96 -22.41 -41.74
CA GLU A 285 13.39 -23.73 -42.06
C GLU A 285 12.91 -23.93 -43.52
N ASP A 286 12.96 -22.93 -44.39
CA ASP A 286 12.47 -23.06 -45.78
C ASP A 286 13.59 -23.02 -46.85
N SER A 287 14.76 -23.57 -46.51
CA SER A 287 15.86 -23.76 -47.47
C SER A 287 16.55 -25.10 -47.29
N THR A 288 15.86 -26.19 -47.61
CA THR A 288 16.48 -27.45 -48.06
C THR A 288 15.56 -28.21 -49.00
#